data_AF-A0A3S2EPC9-F1
#
_entry.id   AF-A0A3S2EPC9-F1
#
_cell.length_a   1.000
_cell.length_b   1.000
_cell.length_c   1.000
_cell.angle_alpha   90.00
_cell.angle_beta   90.00
_cell.angle_gamma   90.00
#
_symmetry.space_group_name_H-M   'P 1'
#
loop_
_entity.id
_entity.type
_entity.pdbx_description
1 polymer ?
#
loop_
_entity_poly.entity_id
_entity_poly.type
_entity_poly.pdbx_seq_one_letter_code
_entity_poly.pdbx_strand_id
1 'polypeptide(L)'
;MPAHEEQMSGGRAPGRALPRALLLAMMCSTVLVAESPPAAAFELFGIKLWGSSSDEDADIVDPLRYAVTINAPDADKDLVK
;
A
#
# COMPACT_ATOMS: atom_id res chain seq x y z
N MET A 1 56.02 29.55 32.27
CA MET A 1 54.67 28.98 32.51
C MET A 1 53.82 29.32 31.29
N PRO A 2 53.16 28.35 30.64
CA PRO A 2 52.40 28.59 29.41
C PRO A 2 50.99 29.07 29.74
N ALA A 3 50.41 29.96 28.93
CA ALA A 3 49.00 30.32 29.01
C ALA A 3 48.36 29.95 27.66
N HIS A 4 47.26 29.19 27.78
CA HIS A 4 46.60 28.41 26.74
C HIS A 4 46.13 29.20 25.52
N GLU A 5 46.25 28.57 24.35
CA GLU A 5 45.46 28.88 23.17
C GLU A 5 43.97 28.62 23.48
N GLU A 6 43.16 29.67 23.59
CA GLU A 6 41.72 29.54 23.47
C GLU A 6 41.38 29.35 21.99
N GLN A 7 41.21 28.09 21.58
CA GLN A 7 40.46 27.76 20.37
C GLN A 7 39.03 28.25 20.55
N MET A 8 38.70 29.40 19.95
CA MET A 8 37.32 29.81 19.77
C MET A 8 36.62 28.83 18.82
N SER A 9 35.87 27.92 19.43
CA SER A 9 34.88 27.06 18.79
C SER A 9 33.94 27.92 17.95
N GLY A 10 34.10 27.83 16.63
CA GLY A 10 33.31 28.55 15.66
C GLY A 10 31.84 28.13 15.76
N GLY A 11 31.06 28.91 16.51
CA GLY A 11 29.61 28.79 16.56
C GLY A 11 29.02 28.94 15.16
N ARG A 12 28.57 27.84 14.58
CA ARG A 12 27.91 27.82 13.28
C ARG A 12 26.56 28.53 13.43
N ALA A 13 26.42 29.70 12.80
CA ALA A 13 25.22 30.53 12.91
C ALA A 13 23.93 29.73 12.58
N PRO A 14 22.90 29.75 13.44
CA PRO A 14 21.71 28.89 13.33
C PRO A 14 20.82 29.21 12.12
N GLY A 15 20.99 30.37 11.47
CA GLY A 15 20.12 30.82 10.37
C GLY A 15 20.31 30.12 9.02
N ARG A 16 21.43 29.41 8.81
CA ARG A 16 21.75 28.75 7.51
C ARG A 16 21.53 27.23 7.49
N ALA A 17 21.31 26.63 8.65
CA ALA A 17 21.08 25.19 8.77
C ALA A 17 19.63 24.82 8.44
N LEU A 18 18.67 25.64 8.86
CA LEU A 18 17.24 25.44 8.64
C LEU A 18 16.84 25.34 7.16
N PRO A 19 17.25 26.26 6.26
CA PRO A 19 16.91 26.14 4.83
C PRO A 19 17.61 24.97 4.16
N ARG A 20 18.83 24.61 4.60
CA ARG A 20 19.54 23.43 4.10
C ARG A 20 18.88 22.13 4.53
N ALA A 21 18.41 22.05 5.78
CA ALA A 21 17.66 20.91 6.29
C ALA A 21 16.32 20.77 5.57
N LEU A 22 15.63 21.88 5.29
CA LEU A 22 14.39 21.89 4.52
C LEU A 22 14.62 21.38 3.08
N LEU A 23 15.64 21.89 2.39
CA LEU A 23 16.00 21.45 1.04
C LEU A 23 16.37 19.95 1.02
N LEU A 24 17.13 19.49 2.01
CA LEU A 24 17.49 18.08 2.13
C LEU A 24 16.25 17.22 2.37
N ALA A 25 15.35 17.63 3.27
CA ALA A 25 14.09 16.94 3.52
C ALA A 25 13.20 16.88 2.26
N MET A 26 13.15 17.97 1.48
CA MET A 26 12.46 18.02 0.20
C MET A 26 13.04 17.00 -0.79
N MET A 27 14.37 16.97 -0.97
CA MET A 27 15.03 16.01 -1.85
C MET A 27 14.84 14.56 -1.39
N CYS A 28 14.93 14.29 -0.08
CA CYS A 28 14.69 12.96 0.45
C CYS A 28 13.24 12.50 0.24
N SER A 29 12.27 13.41 0.37
CA SER A 29 10.86 13.08 0.13
C SER A 29 10.58 12.65 -1.31
N THR A 30 11.25 13.26 -2.30
CA THR A 30 11.08 12.87 -3.71
C THR A 30 11.64 11.49 -4.02
N VAL A 31 12.74 11.09 -3.37
CA VAL A 31 13.33 9.75 -3.54
C VAL A 31 12.42 8.68 -2.95
N LEU A 32 11.79 8.96 -1.80
CA LEU A 32 10.83 8.05 -1.16
C LEU A 32 9.57 7.83 -2.00
N VAL A 33 9.10 8.85 -2.72
CA VAL A 33 7.96 8.73 -3.65
C VAL A 33 8.34 7.97 -4.92
N ALA A 34 9.58 8.08 -5.39
CA ALA A 34 10.05 7.36 -6.58
C ALA A 34 10.28 5.86 -6.30
N GLU A 35 10.70 5.50 -5.09
CA GLU A 35 10.93 4.12 -4.64
C GLU A 35 9.67 3.46 -4.07
N SER A 36 8.58 4.20 -3.87
CA SER A 36 7.35 3.60 -3.36
C SER A 36 6.75 2.69 -4.44
N PRO A 37 6.54 1.38 -4.16
CA PRO A 37 5.82 0.53 -5.08
C PRO A 37 4.44 1.15 -5.36
N PRO A 38 3.91 1.02 -6.59
CA PRO A 38 2.58 1.52 -6.91
C PRO A 38 1.61 1.02 -5.83
N ALA A 39 0.87 1.96 -5.22
CA ALA A 39 -0.02 1.64 -4.12
C ALA A 39 -0.90 0.46 -4.52
N ALA A 40 -0.82 -0.64 -3.77
CA ALA A 40 -1.75 -1.75 -3.94
C ALA A 40 -3.15 -1.17 -3.93
N ALA A 41 -3.95 -1.45 -4.96
CA ALA A 41 -5.28 -0.90 -5.13
C ALA A 41 -6.12 -1.16 -3.87
N PHE A 42 -6.29 -0.16 -3.01
CA PHE A 42 -7.16 -0.23 -1.86
C PHE A 42 -8.56 0.22 -2.30
N GLU A 43 -9.50 -0.71 -2.21
CA GLU A 43 -10.91 -0.48 -2.48
C GLU A 43 -11.69 -0.49 -1.17
N LEU A 44 -12.43 0.60 -0.93
CA LEU A 44 -13.32 0.74 0.22
C LEU A 44 -14.74 0.92 -0.31
N PHE A 45 -15.61 -0.06 -0.08
CA PHE A 45 -17.02 -0.04 -0.50
C PHE A 45 -17.23 0.26 -2.01
N GLY A 46 -16.42 -0.30 -2.90
CA GLY A 46 -16.53 -0.01 -4.35
C GLY A 46 -15.80 1.24 -4.81
N ILE A 47 -15.22 2.04 -3.91
CA ILE A 47 -14.47 3.25 -4.26
C ILE A 47 -12.97 2.95 -4.23
N LYS A 48 -12.33 3.09 -5.39
CA LYS A 48 -10.89 2.92 -5.56
C LYS A 48 -10.17 4.23 -5.22
N LEU A 49 -9.38 4.23 -4.14
CA LEU A 49 -8.68 5.43 -3.69
C LEU A 49 -7.37 5.69 -4.44
N TRP A 50 -6.70 4.62 -4.90
CA TRP A 50 -5.44 4.71 -5.64
C TRP A 50 -5.34 3.58 -6.69
N GLY A 51 -4.64 3.87 -7.79
CA GLY A 51 -4.42 2.96 -8.93
C GLY A 51 -5.58 2.99 -9.94
N SER A 52 -5.26 2.99 -11.24
CA SER A 52 -6.26 2.79 -12.30
C SER A 52 -6.52 1.30 -12.50
N SER A 53 -7.76 0.84 -12.34
CA SER A 53 -8.16 -0.48 -12.88
C SER A 53 -8.47 -0.31 -14.35
N SER A 54 -7.82 -1.07 -15.22
CA SER A 54 -8.33 -1.39 -16.55
C SER A 54 -9.28 -2.60 -16.52
N ASP A 55 -9.33 -3.31 -15.40
CA ASP A 55 -10.31 -4.35 -15.16
C ASP A 55 -11.63 -3.66 -14.85
N GLU A 56 -12.43 -3.54 -15.90
CA GLU A 56 -13.87 -3.28 -15.84
C GLU A 56 -14.48 -4.37 -14.95
N ASP A 57 -15.29 -3.98 -13.97
CA ASP A 57 -15.91 -4.92 -13.02
C ASP A 57 -16.52 -6.08 -13.82
N ALA A 58 -16.17 -7.32 -13.45
CA ALA A 58 -16.64 -8.48 -14.19
C ALA A 58 -18.18 -8.45 -14.24
N ASP A 59 -18.74 -8.43 -15.45
CA ASP A 59 -20.18 -8.44 -15.66
C ASP A 59 -20.79 -9.58 -14.84
N ILE A 60 -21.65 -9.24 -13.89
CA ILE A 60 -22.38 -10.22 -13.10
C ILE A 60 -23.40 -10.88 -14.02
N VAL A 61 -23.07 -12.07 -14.52
CA VAL A 61 -23.96 -12.86 -15.38
C VAL A 61 -24.99 -13.61 -14.53
N ASP A 62 -26.27 -13.49 -14.88
CA ASP A 62 -27.33 -14.29 -14.28
C ASP A 62 -27.08 -15.79 -14.55
N PRO A 63 -26.96 -16.64 -13.52
CA PRO A 63 -26.69 -18.06 -13.72
C PRO A 63 -27.86 -18.72 -14.44
N LEU A 64 -27.55 -19.58 -15.40
CA LEU A 64 -28.55 -20.38 -16.10
C LEU A 64 -29.27 -21.29 -15.11
N ARG A 65 -30.60 -21.24 -15.11
CA ARG A 65 -31.43 -22.14 -14.29
C ARG A 65 -31.46 -23.51 -14.95
N TYR A 66 -30.91 -24.51 -14.27
CA TYR A 66 -31.00 -25.90 -14.69
C TYR A 66 -31.62 -26.75 -13.58
N ALA A 67 -32.29 -27.83 -13.98
CA ALA A 67 -32.83 -28.84 -13.08
C ALA A 67 -32.27 -30.20 -13.48
N VAL A 68 -31.81 -30.98 -12.51
CA VAL A 68 -31.32 -32.35 -12.72
C VAL A 68 -32.15 -33.29 -11.87
N THR A 69 -32.60 -34.39 -12.47
CA THR A 69 -33.14 -35.53 -11.73
C THR A 69 -32.04 -36.55 -11.60
N ILE A 70 -31.66 -36.88 -10.36
CA ILE A 70 -30.68 -37.92 -10.06
C ILE A 70 -31.45 -39.17 -9.65
N ASN A 71 -31.28 -40.25 -10.41
CA ASN A 71 -31.78 -41.57 -10.04
C ASN A 71 -30.64 -42.36 -9.40
N ALA A 72 -30.78 -42.71 -8.13
CA ALA A 72 -29.81 -43.50 -7.39
C ALA A 72 -30.48 -44.80 -6.90
N PRO A 73 -30.67 -45.81 -7.77
CA PRO A 73 -31.17 -47.10 -7.33
C PRO A 73 -30.19 -47.71 -6.32
N ASP A 74 -30.73 -48.37 -5.29
CA ASP A 74 -29.98 -49.06 -4.21
C ASP A 74 -29.32 -48.18 -3.13
N ALA A 75 -29.32 -46.84 -3.25
CA ALA A 75 -28.77 -45.94 -2.21
C ALA A 75 -29.60 -45.92 -0.90
N ASP A 76 -30.88 -46.31 -0.99
CA ASP A 76 -31.81 -46.28 0.13
C ASP A 76 -31.48 -47.32 1.22
N LYS A 77 -30.70 -48.35 0.88
CA LYS A 77 -30.35 -49.45 1.78
C LYS A 77 -29.49 -49.00 2.95
N ASP A 78 -28.72 -47.94 2.77
CA ASP A 78 -27.84 -47.38 3.80
C ASP A 78 -28.55 -46.35 4.71
N LEU A 79 -29.82 -46.02 4.42
CA LEU A 79 -30.60 -45.03 5.16
C LEU A 79 -31.39 -45.61 6.35
N VAL A 80 -31.48 -46.93 6.49
CA VAL A 80 -32.28 -47.61 7.52
C VAL A 80 -31.34 -48.20 8.57
N LYS A 81 -30.99 -47.41 9.60
CA LYS A 81 -30.26 -47.87 10.79
C LYS A 81 -31.06 -47.65 12.06
#